data_AF-A0A5C1B9J9-F1
#
_entry.id   AF-A0A5C1B9J9-F1
#
_cell.length_a   1.000
_cell.length_b   1.000
_cell.length_c   1.000
_cell.angle_alpha   90.00
_cell.angle_beta   90.00
_cell.angle_gamma   90.00
#
_symmetry.space_group_name_H-M   'P 1'
#
loop_
_entity.id
_entity.type
_entity.pdbx_description
1 polymer ?
#
loop_
_entity_poly.entity_id
_entity_poly.type
_entity_poly.pdbx_seq_one_letter_code
_entity_poly.pdbx_strand_id
1 'polypeptide(L)'
;MIAYASSWMKCWHPDVFCSALLNAQPIGFYAPAQIVRDAQQHGVEVRPVCINESRWDCTLEPRGVDDGRLAVRLGLRMVKGLGNAEAARLISCRSNQPYVSVDDVWRRAAIPSAALVELAEADAFVRQRPGSAKGVMFMTIEDETGVANLVIWQGVFEKNRRVVLGAGLIGVRGKVQREGEAIHIVAQHLTDLSAELASVGSRDASFPLPHGRGDAFHHGSPTADPRDMPKARNLVDPYGHIDEIRVRTRDFR
;
A
#
# COMPACT_ATOMS: atom_id res chain seq x y z
N MET A 1 31.99 -3.86 24.71
CA MET A 1 32.32 -4.27 23.32
C MET A 1 31.08 -4.45 22.43
N ILE A 2 30.00 -5.10 22.88
CA ILE A 2 28.81 -5.37 22.04
C ILE A 2 28.13 -4.07 21.54
N ALA A 3 28.02 -3.04 22.40
CA ALA A 3 27.43 -1.75 22.01
C ALA A 3 28.22 -1.00 20.91
N TYR A 4 29.54 -1.18 20.86
CA TYR A 4 30.36 -0.58 19.80
C TYR A 4 30.15 -1.29 18.46
N ALA A 5 30.11 -2.63 18.47
CA ALA A 5 29.88 -3.42 17.26
C ALA A 5 28.48 -3.19 16.66
N SER A 6 27.44 -3.11 17.50
CA SER A 6 26.09 -2.80 17.02
C SER A 6 25.97 -1.37 16.48
N SER A 7 26.60 -0.39 17.14
CA SER A 7 26.63 0.99 16.66
C SER A 7 27.40 1.12 15.33
N TRP A 8 28.53 0.43 15.20
CA TRP A 8 29.28 0.37 13.95
C TRP A 8 28.45 -0.25 12.82
N MET A 9 27.80 -1.40 13.05
CA MET A 9 26.89 -1.99 12.07
C MET A 9 25.73 -1.07 11.70
N LYS A 10 25.11 -0.37 12.66
CA LYS A 10 24.02 0.58 12.36
C LYS A 10 24.49 1.74 11.49
N CYS A 11 25.71 2.24 11.70
CA CYS A 11 26.27 3.33 10.89
C CYS A 11 26.68 2.89 9.48
N TRP A 12 27.29 1.71 9.34
CA TRP A 12 27.93 1.27 8.10
C TRP A 12 27.07 0.30 7.27
N HIS A 13 26.25 -0.52 7.92
CA HIS A 13 25.40 -1.55 7.31
C HIS A 13 23.99 -1.59 7.94
N PRO A 14 23.21 -0.49 7.82
CA PRO A 14 21.88 -0.40 8.42
C PRO A 14 20.89 -1.43 7.86
N ASP A 15 21.09 -1.87 6.62
CA ASP A 15 20.35 -2.94 5.94
C ASP A 15 20.56 -4.30 6.60
N VAL A 16 21.81 -4.71 6.79
CA VAL A 16 22.18 -5.96 7.48
C VAL A 16 21.71 -5.92 8.92
N PHE A 17 21.90 -4.78 9.60
CA PHE A 17 21.46 -4.58 10.98
C PHE A 17 19.94 -4.74 11.11
N CYS A 18 19.16 -4.11 10.22
CA CYS A 18 17.70 -4.23 10.19
C CYS A 18 17.25 -5.68 9.97
N SER A 19 17.78 -6.36 8.95
CA SER A 19 17.44 -7.76 8.65
C SER A 19 17.74 -8.68 9.84
N ALA A 20 18.92 -8.55 10.45
CA ALA A 20 19.31 -9.34 11.61
C ALA A 20 18.38 -9.08 12.81
N LEU A 21 18.03 -7.83 13.08
CA LEU A 21 17.18 -7.46 14.21
C LEU A 21 15.74 -7.92 14.05
N LEU A 22 15.20 -7.91 12.82
CA LEU A 22 13.90 -8.47 12.50
C LEU A 22 13.88 -10.00 12.67
N ASN A 23 14.96 -10.68 12.28
CA ASN A 23 15.06 -12.14 12.39
C ASN A 23 15.33 -12.62 13.83
N ALA A 24 15.90 -11.77 14.68
CA ALA A 24 16.11 -12.07 16.10
C ALA A 24 14.83 -11.96 16.95
N GLN A 25 13.73 -11.40 16.43
CA GLN A 25 12.50 -11.22 17.19
C GLN A 25 11.90 -12.55 17.69
N PRO A 26 11.26 -12.57 18.88
CA PRO A 26 10.99 -11.42 19.77
C PRO A 26 12.12 -11.17 20.79
N ILE A 27 12.83 -10.05 20.68
CA ILE A 27 13.85 -9.64 21.68
C ILE A 27 13.27 -8.71 22.77
N GLY A 28 11.96 -8.42 22.73
CA GLY A 28 11.23 -7.70 23.78
C GLY A 28 11.42 -6.17 23.86
N PHE A 29 12.38 -5.59 23.11
CA PHE A 29 12.71 -4.17 23.22
C PHE A 29 12.12 -3.28 22.11
N TYR A 30 11.94 -3.81 20.89
CA TYR A 30 11.51 -3.03 19.74
C TYR A 30 10.41 -3.75 18.96
N ALA A 31 9.35 -3.03 18.61
CA ALA A 31 8.34 -3.56 17.70
C ALA A 31 8.92 -3.64 16.26
N PRO A 32 8.59 -4.67 15.46
CA PRO A 32 9.06 -4.79 14.07
C PRO A 32 8.84 -3.52 13.23
N ALA A 33 7.69 -2.86 13.42
CA ALA A 33 7.38 -1.60 12.72
C ALA A 33 8.34 -0.45 13.08
N GLN A 34 8.83 -0.39 14.33
CA GLN A 34 9.82 0.61 14.75
C GLN A 34 11.17 0.36 14.09
N ILE A 35 11.58 -0.91 13.97
CA ILE A 35 12.82 -1.32 13.30
C ILE A 35 12.77 -0.96 11.81
N VAL A 36 11.66 -1.27 11.14
CA VAL A 36 11.46 -0.93 9.72
C VAL A 36 11.51 0.58 9.51
N ARG A 37 10.83 1.35 10.37
CA ARG A 37 10.81 2.81 10.28
C ARG A 37 12.20 3.43 10.50
N ASP A 38 12.93 2.94 11.49
CA ASP A 38 14.32 3.36 11.74
C ASP A 38 15.19 3.05 10.51
N ALA A 39 15.11 1.84 9.95
CA ALA A 39 15.87 1.49 8.75
C ALA A 39 15.55 2.39 7.54
N GLN A 40 14.27 2.69 7.32
CA GLN A 40 13.84 3.61 6.26
C GLN A 40 14.38 5.02 6.45
N GLN A 41 14.40 5.53 7.69
CA GLN A 41 15.01 6.82 8.02
C GLN A 41 16.52 6.86 7.77
N HIS A 42 17.19 5.70 7.82
CA HIS A 42 18.62 5.55 7.48
C HIS A 42 18.85 5.25 5.98
N GLY A 43 17.81 5.35 5.14
CA GLY A 43 17.89 5.20 3.68
C GLY A 43 17.93 3.75 3.20
N VAL A 44 17.53 2.79 4.04
CA VAL A 44 17.36 1.38 3.65
C VAL A 44 16.04 1.23 2.88
N GLU A 45 16.10 0.65 1.69
CA GLU A 45 14.91 0.24 0.96
C GLU A 45 14.32 -1.00 1.64
N VAL A 46 13.12 -0.88 2.20
CA VAL A 46 12.39 -2.02 2.76
C VAL A 46 11.30 -2.44 1.80
N ARG A 47 11.35 -3.69 1.36
CA ARG A 47 10.36 -4.29 0.46
C ARG A 47 9.36 -5.11 1.28
N PRO A 48 8.05 -4.97 1.01
CA PRO A 48 7.01 -5.67 1.76
C PRO A 48 7.11 -7.18 1.57
N VAL A 49 6.36 -7.91 2.39
CA VAL A 49 6.21 -9.36 2.22
C VAL A 49 5.65 -9.65 0.82
N CYS A 50 6.15 -10.69 0.18
CA CYS A 50 5.67 -11.12 -1.13
C CYS A 50 5.65 -12.64 -1.20
N ILE A 51 4.53 -13.21 -1.62
CA ILE A 51 4.37 -14.68 -1.66
C ILE A 51 5.36 -15.36 -2.62
N ASN A 52 5.81 -14.65 -3.66
CA ASN A 52 6.71 -15.18 -4.68
C ASN A 52 8.20 -14.99 -4.36
N GLU A 53 8.55 -13.97 -3.57
CA GLU A 53 9.94 -13.61 -3.30
C GLU A 53 10.35 -13.90 -1.85
N SER A 54 9.49 -13.60 -0.88
CA SER A 54 9.81 -13.73 0.54
C SER A 54 10.11 -15.17 0.94
N ARG A 55 11.09 -15.32 1.84
CA ARG A 55 11.34 -16.54 2.61
C ARG A 55 10.66 -16.43 3.97
N TRP A 56 10.89 -17.41 4.85
CA TRP A 56 10.42 -17.32 6.23
C TRP A 56 11.03 -16.10 6.92
N ASP A 57 12.36 -16.01 6.89
CA ASP A 57 13.13 -14.89 7.43
C ASP A 57 13.24 -13.72 6.46
N CYS A 58 13.53 -12.54 7.01
CA CYS A 58 13.85 -11.35 6.23
C CYS A 58 15.19 -11.57 5.51
N THR A 59 15.25 -11.19 4.25
CA THR A 59 16.42 -11.43 3.37
C THR A 59 16.94 -10.12 2.79
N LEU A 60 18.19 -10.14 2.32
CA LEU A 60 18.81 -9.00 1.66
C LEU A 60 18.78 -9.25 0.15
N GLU A 61 18.25 -8.29 -0.60
CA GLU A 61 18.12 -8.32 -2.06
C GLU A 61 18.96 -7.19 -2.67
N PRO A 62 19.60 -7.41 -3.83
CA PRO A 62 20.24 -6.32 -4.56
C PRO A 62 19.22 -5.20 -4.85
N ARG A 63 19.64 -3.97 -4.58
CA ARG A 63 18.95 -2.78 -5.05
C ARG A 63 19.49 -2.44 -6.43
N GLY A 64 18.65 -1.95 -7.34
CA GLY A 64 19.07 -1.59 -8.72
C GLY A 64 20.04 -0.40 -8.81
N VAL A 65 20.58 0.04 -7.68
CA VAL A 65 21.52 1.16 -7.52
C VAL A 65 22.80 0.56 -6.94
N ASP A 66 23.94 0.84 -7.57
CA ASP A 66 25.24 0.34 -7.14
C ASP A 66 25.87 1.27 -6.09
N ASP A 67 25.26 1.32 -4.90
CA ASP A 67 25.73 2.14 -3.77
C ASP A 67 26.23 1.31 -2.59
N GLY A 68 26.46 0.01 -2.82
CA GLY A 68 26.92 -0.94 -1.80
C GLY A 68 25.88 -1.29 -0.74
N ARG A 69 24.62 -0.82 -0.86
CA ARG A 69 23.52 -1.13 0.07
C ARG A 69 22.55 -2.12 -0.54
N LEU A 70 22.00 -2.99 0.31
CA LEU A 70 20.98 -3.96 -0.07
C LEU A 70 19.60 -3.50 0.38
N ALA A 71 18.57 -3.95 -0.35
CA ALA A 71 17.19 -3.80 0.06
C ALA A 71 16.83 -4.93 1.04
N VAL A 72 16.10 -4.61 2.11
CA VAL A 72 15.60 -5.60 3.07
C VAL A 72 14.23 -6.08 2.62
N ARG A 73 14.11 -7.35 2.25
CA ARG A 73 12.83 -8.02 2.01
C ARG A 73 12.25 -8.54 3.31
N LEU A 74 11.04 -8.14 3.66
CA LEU A 74 10.32 -8.70 4.80
C LEU A 74 9.99 -10.19 4.56
N GLY A 75 10.25 -11.01 5.58
CA GLY A 75 9.94 -12.44 5.59
C GLY A 75 8.49 -12.73 5.96
N LEU A 76 8.00 -13.93 5.60
CA LEU A 76 6.65 -14.42 5.91
C LEU A 76 6.38 -14.47 7.42
N ARG A 77 7.43 -14.58 8.25
CA ARG A 77 7.31 -14.51 9.71
C ARG A 77 6.77 -13.17 10.25
N MET A 78 6.77 -12.12 9.42
CA MET A 78 6.22 -10.80 9.78
C MET A 78 4.70 -10.73 9.56
N VAL A 79 4.11 -11.72 8.89
CA VAL A 79 2.67 -11.82 8.71
C VAL A 79 2.06 -12.29 10.02
N LYS A 80 1.17 -11.46 10.59
CA LYS A 80 0.45 -11.82 11.81
C LYS A 80 -0.39 -13.08 11.55
N GLY A 81 -0.53 -13.95 12.55
CA GLY A 81 -1.37 -15.15 12.42
C GLY A 81 -0.85 -16.26 11.49
N LEU A 82 0.17 -16.02 10.66
CA LEU A 82 0.74 -17.03 9.78
C LEU A 82 1.70 -17.95 10.53
N GLY A 83 1.37 -19.24 10.60
CA GLY A 83 2.24 -20.24 11.21
C GLY A 83 3.42 -20.63 10.31
N ASN A 84 4.48 -21.14 10.96
CA ASN A 84 5.69 -21.59 10.26
C ASN A 84 5.37 -22.78 9.32
N ALA A 85 4.46 -23.68 9.71
CA ALA A 85 4.05 -24.80 8.88
C ALA A 85 3.33 -24.36 7.59
N GLU A 86 2.46 -23.34 7.65
CA GLU A 86 1.85 -22.75 6.45
C GLU A 86 2.90 -22.09 5.56
N ALA A 87 3.79 -21.29 6.14
CA ALA A 87 4.84 -20.60 5.40
C ALA A 87 5.82 -21.59 4.73
N ALA A 88 6.20 -22.66 5.42
CA ALA A 88 7.03 -23.72 4.88
C ALA A 88 6.35 -24.39 3.68
N ARG A 89 5.03 -24.66 3.75
CA ARG A 89 4.25 -25.18 2.62
C ARG A 89 4.25 -24.22 1.43
N LEU A 90 4.00 -22.93 1.65
CA LEU A 90 4.07 -21.91 0.59
C LEU A 90 5.43 -21.90 -0.11
N ILE A 91 6.52 -21.88 0.66
CA ILE A 91 7.87 -21.84 0.09
C ILE A 91 8.18 -23.14 -0.68
N SER A 92 7.80 -24.28 -0.12
CA SER A 92 8.05 -25.60 -0.72
C SER A 92 7.27 -25.79 -2.02
N CYS A 93 5.98 -25.45 -2.01
CA CYS A 93 5.09 -25.58 -3.18
C CYS A 93 5.41 -24.55 -4.26
N ARG A 94 5.90 -23.36 -3.90
CA ARG A 94 6.43 -22.37 -4.84
C ARG A 94 7.62 -22.93 -5.61
N SER A 95 8.63 -23.45 -4.90
CA SER A 95 9.90 -23.89 -5.49
C SER A 95 10.40 -22.88 -6.55
N ASN A 96 10.62 -23.30 -7.80
CA ASN A 96 11.02 -22.44 -8.93
C ASN A 96 9.85 -21.90 -9.77
N GLN A 97 8.60 -22.20 -9.42
CA GLN A 97 7.41 -21.78 -10.16
C GLN A 97 6.62 -20.75 -9.34
N PRO A 98 6.70 -19.45 -9.67
CA PRO A 98 5.97 -18.41 -8.93
C PRO A 98 4.47 -18.65 -9.03
N TYR A 99 3.75 -18.26 -7.99
CA TYR A 99 2.30 -18.24 -7.99
C TYR A 99 1.79 -17.14 -8.91
N VAL A 100 0.82 -17.49 -9.75
CA VAL A 100 0.20 -16.57 -10.71
C VAL A 100 -1.09 -15.93 -10.17
N SER A 101 -1.74 -16.57 -9.20
CA SER A 101 -2.98 -16.09 -8.58
C SER A 101 -3.17 -16.64 -7.17
N VAL A 102 -4.12 -16.07 -6.43
CA VAL A 102 -4.54 -16.56 -5.11
C VAL A 102 -5.08 -17.99 -5.18
N ASP A 103 -5.79 -18.34 -6.26
CA ASP A 103 -6.32 -19.69 -6.46
C ASP A 103 -5.20 -20.72 -6.72
N ASP A 104 -4.14 -20.32 -7.43
CA ASP A 104 -2.96 -21.18 -7.64
C ASP A 104 -2.26 -21.49 -6.31
N VAL A 105 -2.17 -20.49 -5.42
CA VAL A 105 -1.65 -20.67 -4.05
C VAL A 105 -2.52 -21.67 -3.27
N TRP A 106 -3.84 -21.48 -3.28
CA TRP A 106 -4.75 -22.36 -2.58
C TRP A 106 -4.68 -23.80 -3.08
N ARG A 107 -4.67 -24.00 -4.41
CA ARG A 107 -4.58 -25.33 -5.03
C ARG A 107 -3.25 -26.03 -4.79
N ARG A 108 -2.12 -25.31 -4.87
CA ARG A 108 -0.78 -25.91 -4.77
C ARG A 108 -0.29 -26.05 -3.33
N ALA A 109 -0.51 -25.05 -2.49
CA ALA A 109 -0.02 -25.03 -1.11
C ALA A 109 -1.01 -25.59 -0.09
N ALA A 110 -2.28 -25.75 -0.47
CA ALA A 110 -3.36 -26.28 0.38
C ALA A 110 -3.40 -25.61 1.77
N ILE A 111 -3.17 -24.29 1.82
CA ILE A 111 -3.23 -23.51 3.06
C ILE A 111 -4.68 -23.18 3.43
N PRO A 112 -5.01 -23.09 4.73
CA PRO A 112 -6.35 -22.74 5.17
C PRO A 112 -6.75 -21.33 4.71
N SER A 113 -8.05 -21.09 4.56
CA SER A 113 -8.59 -19.78 4.17
C SER A 113 -8.16 -18.67 5.12
N ALA A 114 -8.04 -18.94 6.42
CA ALA A 114 -7.51 -18.00 7.40
C ALA A 114 -6.11 -17.50 7.04
N ALA A 115 -5.19 -18.38 6.63
CA ALA A 115 -3.84 -17.99 6.23
C ALA A 115 -3.83 -17.14 4.95
N LEU A 116 -4.80 -17.36 4.03
CA LEU A 116 -4.96 -16.52 2.85
C LEU A 116 -5.41 -15.10 3.21
N VAL A 117 -6.29 -14.96 4.19
CA VAL A 117 -6.72 -13.65 4.71
C VAL A 117 -5.54 -12.91 5.35
N GLU A 118 -4.78 -13.56 6.24
CA GLU A 118 -3.60 -12.95 6.88
C GLU A 118 -2.56 -12.48 5.85
N LEU A 119 -2.32 -13.26 4.79
CA LEU A 119 -1.43 -12.87 3.69
C LEU A 119 -1.96 -11.68 2.89
N ALA A 120 -3.28 -11.59 2.70
CA ALA A 120 -3.92 -10.49 2.01
C ALA A 120 -3.87 -9.20 2.83
N GLU A 121 -4.11 -9.28 4.15
CA GLU A 121 -3.97 -8.16 5.08
C GLU A 121 -2.53 -7.65 5.17
N ALA A 122 -1.54 -8.55 5.03
CA ALA A 122 -0.12 -8.21 4.96
C ALA A 122 0.35 -7.76 3.55
N ASP A 123 -0.57 -7.54 2.62
CA ASP A 123 -0.30 -7.02 1.28
C ASP A 123 0.62 -7.94 0.43
N ALA A 124 0.67 -9.24 0.75
CA ALA A 124 1.65 -10.18 0.20
C ALA A 124 1.43 -10.50 -1.30
N PHE A 125 0.31 -10.06 -1.87
CA PHE A 125 -0.09 -10.29 -3.25
C PHE A 125 0.18 -9.10 -4.19
N VAL A 126 0.62 -7.93 -3.71
CA VAL A 126 0.66 -6.68 -4.50
C VAL A 126 1.61 -6.67 -5.71
N ARG A 127 2.64 -7.52 -5.70
CA ARG A 127 3.48 -7.72 -6.90
C ARG A 127 2.90 -8.67 -7.93
N GLN A 128 1.84 -9.41 -7.59
CA GLN A 128 1.00 -9.95 -8.63
C GLN A 128 0.27 -8.75 -9.21
N ARG A 129 0.61 -8.34 -10.45
CA ARG A 129 -0.50 -7.94 -11.35
C ARG A 129 -1.50 -9.05 -11.15
N PRO A 130 -2.70 -8.82 -10.58
CA PRO A 130 -3.56 -9.92 -10.24
C PRO A 130 -3.81 -10.63 -11.57
N GLY A 131 -3.15 -11.77 -11.76
CA GLY A 131 -3.40 -12.71 -12.82
C GLY A 131 -4.72 -13.36 -12.42
N SER A 132 -5.76 -12.53 -12.49
CA SER A 132 -7.18 -12.77 -12.28
C SER A 132 -7.47 -14.08 -11.55
N ALA A 133 -7.74 -14.01 -10.26
CA ALA A 133 -8.15 -15.16 -9.46
C ALA A 133 -9.34 -15.84 -10.15
N LYS A 134 -9.13 -17.01 -10.78
CA LYS A 134 -10.13 -17.71 -11.61
C LYS A 134 -10.82 -16.84 -12.65
N GLY A 135 -10.07 -15.94 -13.27
CA GLY A 135 -10.68 -15.03 -14.22
C GLY A 135 -11.63 -14.02 -13.56
N VAL A 136 -11.47 -13.67 -12.28
CA VAL A 136 -12.22 -12.56 -11.68
C VAL A 136 -11.33 -11.33 -11.54
N MET A 137 -11.85 -10.17 -11.92
CA MET A 137 -11.29 -8.84 -11.73
C MET A 137 -12.20 -8.06 -10.78
N PHE A 138 -11.60 -7.35 -9.83
CA PHE A 138 -12.32 -6.41 -8.97
C PHE A 138 -12.06 -4.98 -9.45
N MET A 139 -13.12 -4.17 -9.53
CA MET A 139 -13.07 -2.75 -9.87
C MET A 139 -14.00 -2.01 -8.91
N THR A 140 -13.58 -0.89 -8.35
CA THR A 140 -14.46 -0.06 -7.52
C THR A 140 -15.08 1.03 -8.38
N ILE A 141 -16.39 1.23 -8.25
CA ILE A 141 -17.14 2.33 -8.87
C ILE A 141 -17.67 3.25 -7.75
N GLU A 142 -17.69 4.55 -8.01
CA GLU A 142 -18.19 5.56 -7.09
C GLU A 142 -19.39 6.27 -7.73
N ASP A 143 -20.47 6.42 -6.98
CA ASP A 143 -21.63 7.25 -7.35
C ASP A 143 -21.95 8.26 -6.24
N GLU A 144 -22.96 9.10 -6.45
CA GLU A 144 -23.38 10.14 -5.47
C GLU A 144 -23.79 9.56 -4.10
N THR A 145 -24.09 8.27 -4.04
CA THR A 145 -24.59 7.57 -2.84
C THR A 145 -23.52 6.73 -2.13
N GLY A 146 -22.38 6.46 -2.77
CA GLY A 146 -21.23 5.81 -2.16
C GLY A 146 -20.36 4.99 -3.13
N VAL A 147 -19.52 4.13 -2.56
CA VAL A 147 -18.63 3.23 -3.30
C VAL A 147 -19.25 1.84 -3.43
N ALA A 148 -19.23 1.27 -4.64
CA ALA A 148 -19.65 -0.10 -4.91
C ALA A 148 -18.51 -0.91 -5.54
N ASN A 149 -18.39 -2.17 -5.12
CA ASN A 149 -17.34 -3.08 -5.59
C ASN A 149 -17.87 -3.96 -6.72
N LEU A 150 -17.29 -3.81 -7.90
CA LEU A 150 -17.61 -4.59 -9.08
C LEU A 150 -16.77 -5.86 -9.16
N VAL A 151 -17.44 -6.98 -9.42
CA VAL A 151 -16.84 -8.30 -9.64
C VAL A 151 -17.04 -8.69 -11.11
N ILE A 152 -15.96 -8.66 -11.91
CA ILE A 152 -15.97 -8.91 -13.35
C ILE A 152 -15.33 -10.27 -13.65
N TRP A 153 -16.04 -11.19 -14.30
CA TRP A 153 -15.49 -12.47 -14.75
C TRP A 153 -14.72 -12.34 -16.08
N GLN A 154 -13.82 -13.27 -16.40
CA GLN A 154 -12.82 -13.16 -17.47
C GLN A 154 -13.48 -13.15 -18.83
N GLY A 155 -14.52 -13.98 -19.02
CA GLY A 155 -15.32 -13.96 -20.24
C GLY A 155 -16.03 -12.62 -20.47
N VAL A 156 -16.31 -11.85 -19.42
CA VAL A 156 -16.87 -10.49 -19.51
C VAL A 156 -15.76 -9.47 -19.73
N PHE A 157 -14.64 -9.61 -19.00
CA PHE A 157 -13.47 -8.73 -19.17
C PHE A 157 -12.89 -8.79 -20.58
N GLU A 158 -12.64 -9.98 -21.13
CA GLU A 158 -12.02 -10.15 -22.45
C GLU A 158 -12.87 -9.51 -23.55
N LYS A 159 -14.20 -9.64 -23.46
CA LYS A 159 -15.15 -9.03 -24.38
C LYS A 159 -15.22 -7.52 -24.25
N ASN A 160 -15.03 -6.99 -23.04
CA ASN A 160 -15.24 -5.58 -22.72
C ASN A 160 -13.97 -4.84 -22.28
N ARG A 161 -12.78 -5.37 -22.64
CA ARG A 161 -11.48 -4.87 -22.18
C ARG A 161 -11.28 -3.37 -22.38
N ARG A 162 -11.74 -2.83 -23.51
CA ARG A 162 -11.66 -1.40 -23.84
C ARG A 162 -12.51 -0.54 -22.90
N VAL A 163 -13.70 -1.02 -22.54
CA VAL A 163 -14.63 -0.32 -21.65
C VAL A 163 -14.06 -0.30 -20.23
N VAL A 164 -13.61 -1.45 -19.75
CA VAL A 164 -13.05 -1.61 -18.39
C VAL A 164 -11.82 -0.71 -18.15
N LEU A 165 -10.95 -0.55 -19.14
CA LEU A 165 -9.68 0.18 -18.96
C LEU A 165 -9.73 1.66 -19.35
N GLY A 166 -10.76 2.11 -20.08
CA GLY A 166 -10.74 3.42 -20.72
C GLY A 166 -12.03 4.24 -20.66
N ALA A 167 -13.12 3.70 -20.11
CA ALA A 167 -14.36 4.47 -19.98
C ALA A 167 -14.29 5.39 -18.75
N GLY A 168 -14.72 6.65 -18.91
CA GLY A 168 -14.88 7.62 -17.83
C GLY A 168 -16.20 7.47 -17.07
N LEU A 169 -17.22 6.87 -17.70
CA LEU A 169 -18.46 6.45 -17.06
C LEU A 169 -18.84 5.05 -17.54
N ILE A 170 -19.11 4.14 -16.61
CA ILE A 170 -19.42 2.74 -16.92
C ILE A 170 -20.81 2.40 -16.41
N GLY A 171 -21.67 1.94 -17.32
CA GLY A 171 -22.94 1.31 -16.99
C GLY A 171 -22.74 -0.18 -16.75
N VAL A 172 -23.17 -0.69 -15.59
CA VAL A 172 -23.00 -2.10 -15.20
C VAL A 172 -24.35 -2.75 -14.99
N ARG A 173 -24.59 -3.88 -15.67
CA ARG A 173 -25.75 -4.76 -15.41
C ARG A 173 -25.25 -6.07 -14.81
N GLY A 174 -25.80 -6.46 -13.67
CA GLY A 174 -25.32 -7.60 -12.92
C GLY A 174 -26.21 -8.01 -11.75
N LYS A 175 -25.76 -9.01 -11.00
CA LYS A 175 -26.40 -9.41 -9.73
C LYS A 175 -25.79 -8.59 -8.59
N VAL A 176 -26.64 -7.97 -7.78
CA VAL A 176 -26.19 -7.25 -6.57
C VAL A 176 -26.14 -8.23 -5.40
N GLN A 177 -25.03 -8.20 -4.67
CA GLN A 177 -24.80 -8.91 -3.42
C GLN A 177 -24.48 -7.85 -2.35
N ARG A 178 -25.24 -7.83 -1.26
CA ARG A 178 -25.06 -6.87 -0.18
C ARG A 178 -24.69 -7.62 1.09
N GLU A 179 -23.48 -7.39 1.58
CA GLU A 179 -23.01 -7.87 2.89
C GLU A 179 -22.76 -6.64 3.77
N GLY A 180 -23.71 -6.35 4.67
CA GLY A 180 -23.66 -5.17 5.53
C GLY A 180 -23.74 -3.86 4.74
N GLU A 181 -22.74 -3.00 4.93
CA GLU A 181 -22.61 -1.70 4.24
C GLU A 181 -21.95 -1.82 2.86
N ALA A 182 -21.25 -2.93 2.58
CA ALA A 182 -20.57 -3.12 1.30
C ALA A 182 -21.53 -3.66 0.23
N ILE A 183 -21.59 -2.96 -0.91
CA ILE A 183 -22.35 -3.37 -2.08
C ILE A 183 -21.39 -3.98 -3.10
N HIS A 184 -21.61 -5.25 -3.41
CA HIS A 184 -20.89 -5.98 -4.45
C HIS A 184 -21.79 -6.21 -5.66
N ILE A 185 -21.32 -5.91 -6.87
CA ILE A 185 -22.07 -6.14 -8.10
C ILE A 185 -21.31 -7.12 -8.99
N VAL A 186 -21.90 -8.29 -9.23
CA VAL A 186 -21.37 -9.30 -10.15
C VAL A 186 -21.76 -8.93 -11.57
N ALA A 187 -20.81 -8.39 -12.34
CA ALA A 187 -21.02 -7.86 -13.67
C ALA A 187 -21.33 -8.96 -14.69
N GLN A 188 -22.43 -8.78 -15.43
CA GLN A 188 -22.80 -9.62 -16.58
C GLN A 188 -22.64 -8.87 -17.90
N HIS A 189 -22.87 -7.55 -17.91
CA HIS A 189 -22.69 -6.66 -19.05
C HIS A 189 -22.10 -5.32 -18.61
N LEU A 190 -21.20 -4.79 -19.44
CA LEU A 190 -20.54 -3.50 -19.26
C LEU A 190 -20.78 -2.62 -20.48
N THR A 191 -21.23 -1.39 -20.25
CA THR A 191 -21.51 -0.40 -21.30
C THR A 191 -20.65 0.83 -21.05
N ASP A 192 -19.99 1.32 -22.09
CA ASP A 192 -19.29 2.60 -22.05
C ASP A 192 -20.32 3.72 -22.19
N LEU A 193 -20.48 4.53 -21.14
CA LEU A 193 -21.35 5.69 -21.11
C LEU A 193 -20.56 7.00 -21.15
N SER A 194 -19.27 6.96 -21.51
CA SER A 194 -18.42 8.16 -21.58
C SER A 194 -18.96 9.19 -22.56
N ALA A 195 -19.59 8.75 -23.66
CA ALA A 195 -20.26 9.64 -24.61
C ALA A 195 -21.50 10.31 -24.01
N GLU A 196 -22.26 9.60 -23.18
CA GLU A 196 -23.40 10.17 -22.47
C GLU A 196 -22.96 11.15 -21.37
N LEU A 197 -21.90 10.82 -20.62
CA LEU A 197 -21.28 11.72 -19.65
C LEU A 197 -20.81 13.01 -20.33
N ALA A 198 -20.11 12.90 -21.46
CA ALA A 198 -19.71 14.06 -22.24
C ALA A 198 -20.92 14.88 -22.73
N SER A 199 -22.05 14.22 -23.04
CA SER A 199 -23.28 14.89 -23.44
C SER A 199 -23.93 15.69 -22.31
N VAL A 200 -23.75 15.31 -21.03
CA VAL A 200 -24.32 16.05 -19.89
C VAL A 200 -23.77 17.47 -19.84
N GLY A 201 -22.49 17.68 -20.13
CA GLY A 201 -21.89 19.01 -20.19
C GLY A 201 -22.42 19.89 -21.33
N SER A 202 -23.09 19.30 -22.33
CA SER A 202 -23.71 20.00 -23.47
C SER A 202 -25.22 20.16 -23.35
N ARG A 203 -25.84 19.62 -22.29
CA ARG A 203 -27.28 19.78 -22.05
C ARG A 203 -27.48 21.13 -21.36
N ASP A 204 -28.08 22.08 -22.07
CA ASP A 204 -28.59 23.35 -21.55
C ASP A 204 -29.77 23.13 -20.57
N ALA A 205 -29.53 22.39 -19.50
CA ALA A 205 -30.39 22.34 -18.34
C ALA A 205 -29.56 22.89 -17.18
N SER A 206 -29.94 24.08 -16.70
CA SER A 206 -29.41 24.60 -15.43
C SER A 206 -29.53 23.49 -14.39
N PHE A 207 -28.39 22.95 -13.96
CA PHE A 207 -28.33 22.02 -12.86
C PHE A 207 -28.89 22.76 -11.63
N PRO A 208 -30.03 22.35 -11.05
CA PRO A 208 -30.54 23.01 -9.87
C PRO A 208 -29.65 22.56 -8.70
N LEU A 209 -28.55 23.27 -8.46
CA LEU A 209 -27.78 23.14 -7.24
C LEU A 209 -28.72 23.55 -6.09
N PRO A 210 -29.03 22.66 -5.12
CA PRO A 210 -29.60 23.10 -3.87
C PRO A 210 -28.53 23.98 -3.22
N HIS A 211 -28.78 25.28 -3.15
CA HIS A 211 -27.80 26.22 -2.62
C HIS A 211 -27.55 25.85 -1.15
N GLY A 212 -26.30 25.52 -0.84
CA GLY A 212 -25.84 25.33 0.52
C GLY A 212 -25.53 26.69 1.15
N ARG A 213 -25.34 26.72 2.48
CA ARG A 213 -24.93 27.96 3.17
C ARG A 213 -23.50 28.41 2.82
N GLY A 214 -22.75 27.63 2.03
CA GLY A 214 -21.31 27.83 1.77
C GLY A 214 -20.97 28.53 0.46
N ASP A 215 -21.95 28.73 -0.41
CA ASP A 215 -21.77 29.08 -1.82
C ASP A 215 -21.95 30.59 -2.10
N ALA A 216 -21.91 31.42 -1.05
CA ALA A 216 -22.16 32.85 -1.10
C ALA A 216 -21.00 33.72 -1.65
N PHE A 217 -20.03 33.18 -2.38
CA PHE A 217 -18.92 33.99 -2.92
C PHE A 217 -18.76 33.84 -4.42
N HIS A 218 -19.48 34.70 -5.15
CA HIS A 218 -19.42 34.82 -6.61
C HIS A 218 -18.53 35.97 -7.14
N HIS A 219 -17.77 36.66 -6.27
CA HIS A 219 -16.79 37.67 -6.71
C HIS A 219 -15.47 37.52 -5.96
N GLY A 220 -14.37 37.65 -6.71
CA GLY A 220 -13.02 37.26 -6.33
C GLY A 220 -12.58 37.79 -4.96
N SER A 221 -11.82 36.95 -4.26
CA SER A 221 -11.23 37.28 -2.96
C SER A 221 -10.32 38.52 -3.08
N PRO A 222 -10.38 39.47 -2.15
CA PRO A 222 -9.41 40.55 -2.11
C PRO A 222 -8.03 39.98 -1.76
N THR A 223 -6.98 40.59 -2.29
CA THR A 223 -5.59 40.37 -1.87
C THR A 223 -5.49 40.40 -0.34
N ALA A 224 -4.94 39.34 0.25
CA ALA A 224 -4.85 39.15 1.70
C ALA A 224 -4.17 40.34 2.40
N ASP A 225 -4.81 40.87 3.44
CA ASP A 225 -4.26 41.90 4.33
C ASP A 225 -3.06 41.29 5.11
N PRO A 226 -1.87 41.92 5.13
CA PRO A 226 -0.70 41.44 5.85
C PRO A 226 -0.88 41.26 7.37
N ARG A 227 -2.03 41.64 7.93
CA ARG A 227 -2.32 41.59 9.37
C ARG A 227 -2.96 40.27 9.85
N ASP A 228 -3.35 39.37 8.94
CA ASP A 228 -4.01 38.10 9.28
C ASP A 228 -3.09 36.86 9.24
N MET A 229 -1.76 37.05 9.18
CA MET A 229 -0.83 35.93 9.38
C MET A 229 -0.86 35.46 10.84
N PRO A 230 -1.08 34.15 11.11
CA PRO A 230 -1.13 33.64 12.47
C PRO A 230 0.22 33.87 13.16
N LYS A 231 0.19 34.59 14.28
CA LYS A 231 1.36 34.87 15.11
C LYS A 231 2.00 33.55 15.54
N ALA A 232 3.31 33.41 15.32
CA ALA A 232 4.07 32.22 15.69
C ALA A 232 3.80 31.86 17.17
N ARG A 233 3.29 30.65 17.39
CA ARG A 233 3.14 30.11 18.75
C ARG A 233 4.53 29.87 19.31
N ASN A 234 4.80 30.42 20.49
CA ASN A 234 5.99 30.06 21.28
C ASN A 234 5.90 28.57 21.62
N LEU A 235 6.68 27.76 20.91
CA LEU A 235 6.91 26.37 21.26
C LEU A 235 7.81 26.38 22.50
N VAL A 236 7.25 25.97 23.65
CA VAL A 236 8.06 25.80 24.86
C VAL A 236 8.96 24.59 24.63
N ASP A 237 10.26 24.82 24.53
CA ASP A 237 11.30 23.79 24.47
C ASP A 237 11.45 23.15 25.86
N PRO A 238 11.10 21.87 26.05
CA PRO A 238 11.27 21.19 27.34
C PRO A 238 12.73 20.91 27.71
N TYR A 239 13.67 21.12 26.79
CA TYR A 239 15.10 20.83 26.95
C TYR A 239 16.00 22.08 26.98
N GLY A 240 15.41 23.27 26.95
CA GLY A 240 15.98 24.52 27.46
C GLY A 240 17.24 25.10 26.81
N HIS A 241 18.01 24.40 25.97
CA HIS A 241 19.31 24.91 25.51
C HIS A 241 19.72 24.37 24.13
N ILE A 242 18.96 24.68 23.08
CA ILE A 242 19.41 24.45 21.68
C ILE A 242 20.49 25.48 21.28
N ASP A 243 20.45 26.68 21.89
CA ASP A 243 21.35 27.80 21.57
C ASP A 243 22.80 27.62 22.09
N GLU A 244 23.09 26.58 22.87
CA GLU A 244 24.44 26.34 23.43
C GLU A 244 25.28 25.33 22.64
N ILE A 245 24.74 24.70 21.59
CA ILE A 245 25.50 23.71 20.80
C ILE A 245 26.46 24.43 19.83
N ARG A 246 27.59 24.89 20.36
CA ARG A 246 28.75 25.33 19.56
C ARG A 246 29.48 24.11 18.99
N VAL A 247 29.12 23.72 17.77
CA VAL A 247 29.88 22.73 17.00
C VAL A 247 31.23 23.33 16.62
N ARG A 248 32.32 22.84 17.22
CA ARG A 248 33.69 23.19 16.81
C ARG A 248 34.03 22.45 15.52
N THR A 249 34.23 23.20 14.44
CA THR A 249 34.86 22.70 13.21
C THR A 249 36.29 22.27 13.53
N ARG A 250 36.60 21.00 13.31
CA ARG A 250 37.98 20.51 13.34
C ARG A 250 38.53 20.57 11.93
N ASP A 251 39.55 21.40 11.75
CA ASP A 251 40.39 21.42 10.55
C ASP A 251 41.08 20.07 10.40
N PHE A 252 40.87 19.42 9.25
CA PHE A 252 41.60 18.22 8.86
C PHE A 252 42.87 18.66 8.13
N ARG A 253 44.02 18.53 8.80
CA ARG A 253 45.35 18.60 8.18
C ARG A 253 46.14 17.35 8.54
#